data_AF-K1TQW4-F1
#
_entry.id   AF-K1TQW4-F1
#
_cell.length_a   1.000
_cell.length_b   1.000
_cell.length_c   1.000
_cell.angle_alpha   90.00
_cell.angle_beta   90.00
_cell.angle_gamma   90.00
#
_symmetry.space_group_name_H-M   'P 1'
#
loop_
_entity.id
_entity.type
_entity.pdbx_description
1 polymer ?
#
loop_
_entity_poly.entity_id
_entity_poly.type
_entity_poly.pdbx_seq_one_letter_code
_entity_poly.pdbx_strand_id
1 'polypeptide(L)'
;MYKKVFDVTQTNGRKAPAVSANRDPKALITTMLDVSPVEVAATDELPYPNMAAFYNNEKQTLYVKRNVGDSVAVAQCVAQELGHAQLSINSESYSRRDMGFQAVCIGYMICKKY
;
A
#
# COMPACT_ATOMS: atom_id res chain seq x y z
N MET A 1 -27.16 -1.97 21.55
CA MET A 1 -26.28 -3.08 22.02
C MET A 1 -24.85 -2.72 21.63
N TYR A 2 -23.95 -2.44 22.59
CA TYR A 2 -22.54 -2.10 22.30
C TYR A 2 -21.67 -3.36 22.40
N LYS A 3 -20.80 -3.59 21.42
CA LYS A 3 -19.86 -4.72 21.43
C LYS A 3 -18.63 -4.33 22.26
N LYS A 4 -18.44 -4.99 23.41
CA LYS A 4 -17.22 -4.84 24.24
C LYS A 4 -16.19 -5.87 23.76
N VAL A 5 -15.02 -5.39 23.35
CA VAL A 5 -13.93 -6.22 22.81
C VAL A 5 -12.72 -6.05 23.72
N PHE A 6 -12.08 -7.16 24.09
CA PHE A 6 -10.84 -7.17 24.87
C PHE A 6 -9.70 -7.65 23.97
N ASP A 7 -8.54 -7.00 24.08
CA ASP A 7 -7.34 -7.49 23.42
C ASP A 7 -6.86 -8.81 24.06
N VAL A 8 -6.24 -9.69 23.28
CA VAL A 8 -5.75 -10.99 23.78
C VAL A 8 -4.77 -10.80 24.94
N THR A 9 -3.98 -9.73 24.95
CA THR A 9 -3.06 -9.38 26.06
C THR A 9 -3.77 -9.06 27.38
N GLN A 10 -5.07 -8.72 27.34
CA GLN A 10 -5.90 -8.45 28.50
C GLN A 10 -6.62 -9.71 29.01
N THR A 11 -6.33 -10.88 28.41
CA THR A 11 -6.96 -12.16 28.76
C THR A 11 -5.91 -13.23 29.05
N ASN A 12 -6.19 -14.14 29.98
CA ASN A 12 -5.29 -15.23 30.35
C ASN A 12 -5.38 -16.45 29.42
N GLY A 13 -5.98 -16.31 28.23
CA GLY A 13 -6.09 -17.37 27.23
C GLY A 13 -4.74 -17.71 26.59
N ARG A 14 -4.59 -18.95 26.10
CA ARG A 14 -3.39 -19.38 25.35
C ARG A 14 -3.13 -18.41 24.20
N LYS A 15 -1.99 -17.72 24.24
CA LYS A 15 -1.56 -16.80 23.18
C LYS A 15 -1.32 -17.63 21.91
N ALA A 16 -2.11 -17.39 20.87
CA ALA A 16 -1.71 -17.81 19.53
C ALA A 16 -0.34 -17.16 19.23
N PRO A 17 0.60 -17.88 18.60
CA PRO A 17 1.88 -17.28 18.23
C PRO A 17 1.62 -16.03 17.39
N ALA A 18 2.30 -14.93 17.73
CA ALA A 18 2.26 -13.74 16.91
C ALA A 18 2.70 -14.14 15.49
N VAL A 19 1.90 -13.80 14.48
CA VAL A 19 2.28 -14.00 13.09
C VAL A 19 3.54 -13.17 12.89
N SER A 20 4.71 -13.80 12.87
CA SER A 20 5.95 -13.14 12.50
C SER A 20 5.90 -12.92 10.99
N ALA A 21 5.27 -11.83 10.58
CA ALA A 21 5.39 -11.34 9.21
C ALA A 21 6.89 -11.06 9.00
N ASN A 22 7.53 -11.84 8.13
CA ASN A 22 8.87 -11.53 7.66
C ASN A 22 8.77 -10.31 6.74
N ARG A 23 8.99 -9.12 7.30
CA ARG A 23 8.78 -7.83 6.62
C ARG A 23 10.03 -7.39 5.86
N ASP A 24 10.59 -8.24 5.01
CA ASP A 24 11.59 -7.73 4.06
C ASP A 24 10.90 -6.74 3.11
N PRO A 25 11.24 -5.44 3.12
CA PRO A 25 10.58 -4.45 2.29
C PRO A 25 10.66 -4.78 0.81
N LYS A 26 11.73 -5.46 0.36
CA LYS A 26 11.88 -5.86 -1.05
C LYS A 26 10.89 -6.94 -1.44
N ALA A 27 10.77 -8.00 -0.63
CA ALA A 27 9.78 -9.05 -0.84
C ALA A 27 8.35 -8.50 -0.81
N LEU A 28 8.08 -7.54 0.09
CA LEU A 28 6.80 -6.86 0.17
C LEU A 28 6.51 -6.05 -1.11
N ILE A 29 7.49 -5.27 -1.60
CA ILE A 29 7.35 -4.53 -2.87
C ILE A 29 7.05 -5.48 -4.01
N THR A 30 7.84 -6.55 -4.19
CA THR A 30 7.62 -7.53 -5.25
C THR A 30 6.21 -8.11 -5.18
N THR A 31 5.77 -8.56 -4.00
CA THR A 31 4.43 -9.11 -3.80
C THR A 31 3.34 -8.09 -4.16
N MET A 32 3.50 -6.83 -3.75
CA MET A 32 2.53 -5.76 -4.04
C MET A 32 2.45 -5.44 -5.53
N LEU A 33 3.58 -5.47 -6.25
CA LEU A 33 3.62 -5.23 -7.70
C LEU A 33 3.05 -6.40 -8.49
N ASP A 34 3.31 -7.65 -8.06
CA ASP A 34 2.78 -8.85 -8.71
C ASP A 34 1.26 -8.95 -8.64
N VAL A 35 0.66 -8.46 -7.55
CA VAL A 35 -0.80 -8.42 -7.35
C VAL A 35 -1.43 -7.07 -7.70
N SER A 36 -0.66 -6.19 -8.37
CA SER A 36 -1.15 -4.88 -8.79
C SER A 36 -2.38 -5.03 -9.71
N PRO A 37 -3.47 -4.27 -9.47
CA PRO A 37 -4.64 -4.30 -10.33
C PRO A 37 -4.45 -3.48 -11.62
N VAL A 38 -3.32 -2.79 -11.76
CA VAL A 38 -2.97 -1.90 -12.89
C VAL A 38 -1.59 -2.23 -13.42
N GLU A 39 -1.29 -1.79 -14.64
CA GLU A 39 0.02 -1.97 -15.25
C GLU A 39 1.11 -1.30 -14.39
N VAL A 40 2.27 -1.95 -14.27
CA VAL A 40 3.42 -1.44 -13.51
C VAL A 40 4.56 -1.15 -14.48
N ALA A 41 5.09 0.08 -14.41
CA ALA A 41 6.22 0.49 -15.23
C ALA A 41 7.31 1.16 -14.36
N ALA A 42 8.58 0.94 -14.72
CA ALA A 42 9.69 1.60 -14.03
C ALA A 42 10.11 2.87 -14.78
N THR A 43 10.33 3.97 -14.06
CA THR A 43 10.71 5.29 -14.61
C THR A 43 11.88 5.90 -13.84
N ASP A 44 12.63 6.80 -14.47
CA ASP A 44 13.72 7.53 -13.82
C ASP A 44 13.21 8.81 -13.11
N GLU A 45 12.15 9.41 -13.64
CA GLU A 45 11.55 10.63 -13.12
C GLU A 45 10.05 10.45 -12.83
N LEU A 46 9.60 11.13 -11.78
CA LEU A 46 8.20 11.19 -11.36
C LEU A 46 7.74 12.65 -11.30
N PRO A 47 6.43 12.93 -11.44
CA PRO A 47 5.89 14.28 -11.33
C PRO A 47 6.20 14.98 -10.00
N TYR A 48 6.42 14.19 -8.94
CA TYR A 48 6.77 14.67 -7.61
C TYR A 48 8.14 14.11 -7.21
N PRO A 49 9.16 14.97 -7.01
CA PRO A 49 10.55 14.53 -6.85
C PRO A 49 10.80 13.69 -5.58
N ASN A 50 9.97 13.88 -4.55
CA ASN A 50 10.07 13.19 -3.26
C ASN A 50 9.28 11.87 -3.21
N MET A 51 8.64 11.46 -4.30
CA MET A 51 7.91 10.20 -4.36
C MET A 51 8.78 9.08 -4.94
N ALA A 52 8.51 7.85 -4.50
CA ALA A 52 9.14 6.64 -5.02
C ALA A 52 8.24 5.87 -6.00
N ALA A 53 6.93 6.14 -6.00
CA ALA A 53 5.97 5.60 -6.94
C ALA A 53 4.88 6.63 -7.23
N PHE A 54 4.18 6.50 -8.35
CA PHE A 54 3.06 7.36 -8.72
C PHE A 54 2.07 6.62 -9.62
N TYR A 55 0.83 6.54 -9.19
CA TYR A 55 -0.27 6.04 -10.00
C TYR A 55 -0.84 7.14 -10.92
N ASN A 56 -0.78 6.91 -12.23
CA ASN A 56 -1.43 7.76 -13.20
C ASN A 56 -2.81 7.20 -13.55
N ASN A 57 -3.86 7.92 -13.13
CA ASN A 57 -5.24 7.53 -13.36
C ASN A 57 -5.65 7.57 -14.85
N GLU A 58 -5.11 8.51 -15.63
CA GLU A 58 -5.45 8.64 -17.05
C GLU A 58 -4.88 7.48 -17.86
N LYS A 59 -3.68 7.03 -17.51
CA LYS A 59 -2.98 5.92 -18.17
C LYS A 59 -3.28 4.55 -17.54
N GLN A 60 -3.92 4.53 -16.36
CA GLN A 60 -4.11 3.32 -15.55
C GLN A 60 -2.78 2.58 -15.32
N THR A 61 -1.73 3.31 -14.94
CA THR A 61 -0.37 2.78 -14.77
C THR A 61 0.25 3.24 -13.45
N LEU A 62 0.83 2.31 -12.70
CA LEU A 62 1.68 2.58 -11.55
C LEU A 62 3.13 2.72 -12.01
N TYR A 63 3.69 3.93 -11.89
CA TYR A 63 5.09 4.19 -12.16
C TYR A 63 5.91 4.04 -10.89
N VAL A 64 6.99 3.25 -10.93
CA VAL A 64 7.93 3.07 -9.81
C VAL A 64 9.27 3.69 -10.18
N LYS A 65 9.78 4.58 -9.32
CA LYS A 65 11.05 5.27 -9.55
C LYS A 65 12.21 4.30 -9.35
N ARG A 66 13.14 4.28 -10.31
CA ARG A 66 14.36 3.49 -10.21
C ARG A 66 15.35 4.13 -9.25
N ASN A 67 16.26 3.31 -8.71
CA ASN A 67 17.40 3.76 -7.89
C ASN A 67 17.02 4.54 -6.62
N VAL A 68 15.84 4.27 -6.04
CA VAL A 68 15.49 4.79 -4.71
C VAL A 68 16.23 3.95 -3.67
N GLY A 69 17.13 4.59 -2.91
CA GLY A 69 17.98 3.90 -1.94
C GLY A 69 17.24 3.39 -0.68
N ASP A 70 16.06 3.93 -0.38
CA ASP A 70 15.26 3.56 0.79
C ASP A 70 14.11 2.62 0.39
N SER A 71 14.32 1.32 0.58
CA SER A 71 13.32 0.29 0.26
C SER A 71 12.07 0.38 1.14
N VAL A 72 12.15 0.94 2.35
CA VAL A 72 10.97 1.12 3.20
C VAL A 72 10.10 2.24 2.65
N ALA A 73 10.71 3.37 2.26
CA ALA A 73 10.00 4.46 1.61
C ALA A 73 9.36 4.02 0.28
N VAL A 74 10.06 3.20 -0.50
CA VAL A 74 9.49 2.60 -1.73
C VAL A 74 8.27 1.74 -1.40
N ALA A 75 8.36 0.83 -0.42
CA ALA A 75 7.25 -0.04 -0.05
C ALA A 75 6.02 0.77 0.40
N GLN A 76 6.20 1.77 1.25
CA GLN A 76 5.12 2.64 1.72
C GLN A 76 4.48 3.42 0.56
N CYS A 77 5.31 3.96 -0.34
CA CYS A 77 4.83 4.73 -1.49
C CYS A 77 4.07 3.83 -2.47
N VAL A 78 4.60 2.66 -2.82
CA VAL A 78 3.93 1.66 -3.66
C VAL A 78 2.58 1.25 -3.05
N ALA A 79 2.54 0.97 -1.76
CA ALA A 79 1.30 0.58 -1.08
C ALA A 79 0.22 1.67 -1.15
N GLN A 80 0.59 2.92 -0.89
CA GLN A 80 -0.34 4.05 -0.99
C GLN A 80 -0.84 4.24 -2.43
N GLU A 81 0.05 4.16 -3.42
CA GLU A 81 -0.30 4.36 -4.82
C GLU A 81 -1.15 3.21 -5.39
N LEU A 82 -0.98 1.99 -4.89
CA LEU A 82 -1.91 0.88 -5.13
C LEU A 82 -3.27 1.12 -4.48
N GLY A 83 -3.32 1.77 -3.32
CA GLY A 83 -4.57 2.24 -2.72
C GLY A 83 -5.30 3.22 -3.63
N HIS A 84 -4.58 4.15 -4.24
CA HIS A 84 -5.13 5.05 -5.26
C HIS A 84 -5.64 4.31 -6.50
N ALA A 85 -4.90 3.31 -6.99
CA ALA A 85 -5.33 2.48 -8.12
C ALA A 85 -6.64 1.72 -7.79
N GLN A 86 -6.73 1.10 -6.61
CA GLN A 86 -7.95 0.42 -6.17
C GLN A 86 -9.14 1.36 -6.05
N LEU A 87 -8.95 2.56 -5.50
CA LEU A 87 -10.03 3.55 -5.39
C LEU A 87 -10.50 4.03 -6.76
N SER A 88 -9.56 4.25 -7.68
CA SER A 88 -9.85 4.62 -9.07
C SER A 88 -10.69 3.56 -9.79
N ILE A 89 -10.33 2.28 -9.66
CA ILE A 89 -11.06 1.18 -10.30
C ILE A 89 -12.46 1.00 -9.72
N ASN A 90 -12.63 1.23 -8.42
CA ASN A 90 -13.89 0.98 -7.71
C ASN A 90 -14.79 2.23 -7.58
N SER A 91 -14.40 3.36 -8.15
CA SER A 91 -15.15 4.62 -8.01
C SER A 91 -15.13 5.44 -9.30
N GLU A 92 -16.32 5.71 -9.85
CA GLU A 92 -16.50 6.60 -11.00
C GLU A 92 -16.16 8.07 -10.70
N SER A 93 -16.10 8.45 -9.42
CA SER A 93 -15.81 9.82 -8.96
C SER A 93 -14.44 9.94 -8.29
N TYR A 94 -13.49 9.09 -8.69
CA TYR A 94 -12.14 9.12 -8.13
C TYR A 94 -11.47 10.49 -8.24
N SER A 95 -10.97 10.97 -7.10
CA SER A 95 -10.17 12.18 -6.99
C SER A 95 -8.94 11.89 -6.14
N ARG A 96 -7.75 12.00 -6.74
CA ARG A 96 -6.48 11.84 -6.00
C ARG A 96 -6.39 12.79 -4.81
N ARG A 97 -6.90 14.02 -4.98
CA ARG A 97 -6.85 15.07 -3.95
C ARG A 97 -7.72 14.70 -2.75
N ASP A 98 -8.94 14.23 -2.99
CA ASP A 98 -9.93 14.03 -1.93
C ASP A 98 -9.80 12.65 -1.28
N MET A 99 -9.26 11.67 -2.01
CA MET A 99 -9.15 10.29 -1.56
C MET A 99 -7.78 9.91 -1.00
N GLY A 100 -6.89 10.88 -0.76
CA GLY A 100 -5.53 10.62 -0.24
C GLY A 100 -5.52 9.85 1.09
N PHE A 101 -6.40 10.20 2.03
CA PHE A 101 -6.49 9.50 3.31
C PHE A 101 -6.95 8.05 3.16
N GLN A 102 -7.96 7.80 2.31
CA GLN A 102 -8.45 6.45 2.02
C GLN A 102 -7.35 5.60 1.37
N ALA A 103 -6.58 6.18 0.44
CA ALA A 103 -5.46 5.50 -0.20
C ALA A 103 -4.38 5.07 0.80
N VAL A 104 -4.05 5.92 1.77
CA VAL A 104 -3.12 5.58 2.86
C VAL A 104 -3.68 4.45 3.74
N CYS A 105 -4.95 4.50 4.11
CA CYS A 105 -5.58 3.42 4.88
C CYS A 105 -5.56 2.09 4.13
N ILE A 106 -5.88 2.10 2.84
CA ILE A 106 -5.83 0.91 1.99
C ILE A 106 -4.39 0.40 1.88
N GLY A 107 -3.42 1.27 1.61
CA GLY A 107 -2.01 0.91 1.55
C GLY A 107 -1.51 0.25 2.84
N TYR A 108 -1.89 0.78 4.00
CA TYR A 108 -1.59 0.14 5.29
C TYR A 108 -2.18 -1.26 5.40
N MET A 109 -3.43 -1.46 4.95
CA MET A 109 -4.07 -2.77 4.97
C MET A 109 -3.42 -3.76 4.00
N ILE A 110 -2.93 -3.30 2.85
CA ILE A 110 -2.12 -4.09 1.91
C ILE A 110 -0.82 -4.54 2.59
N CYS A 111 -0.08 -3.61 3.20
CA CYS A 111 1.16 -3.90 3.93
C CYS A 111 0.97 -4.78 5.18
N LYS A 112 -0.25 -4.85 5.72
CA LYS A 112 -0.57 -5.74 6.85
C LYS A 112 -0.92 -7.15 6.37
N LYS A 113 -1.47 -7.28 5.16
CA LYS A 113 -1.89 -8.54 4.57
C LYS A 113 -0.69 -9.35 4.08
N TYR A 114 0.28 -8.69 3.48
CA TYR A 114 1.50 -9.27 2.92
C TYR A 114 2.70 -8.96 3.84
#